data_AF-A0A3C1XCA7-F1
#
_entry.id   AF-A0A3C1XCA7-F1
#
_cell.length_a   1.000
_cell.length_b   1.000
_cell.length_c   1.000
_cell.angle_alpha   90.00
_cell.angle_beta   90.00
_cell.angle_gamma   90.00
#
_symmetry.space_group_name_H-M   'P 1'
#
loop_
_entity.id
_entity.type
_entity.pdbx_description
1 polymer ?
#
loop_
_entity_poly.entity_id
_entity_poly.type
_entity_poly.pdbx_seq_one_letter_code
_entity_poly.pdbx_strand_id
1 'polypeptide(L)' 'DNMVLVSEAEIELAIKDLIQRTKIVVEGAGALTTAAILAGKVDEYVKDKKVVSIVSGGNVDLARIEDIVDHFLIANDEEQ' A
#
# COMPACT_ATOMS: atom_id res chain seq x y z
N ASP A 1 -9.59 3.03 21.81
CA ASP A 1 -9.18 2.19 20.67
C ASP A 1 -9.94 2.60 19.43
N ASN A 2 -9.23 2.75 18.32
CA ASN A 2 -9.79 3.10 17.01
C ASN A 2 -9.40 2.02 16.00
N MET A 3 -10.28 1.74 15.03
CA MET A 3 -9.99 0.88 13.90
C MET A 3 -10.20 1.65 12.61
N VAL A 4 -9.31 1.43 11.64
CA VAL A 4 -9.36 2.08 10.33
C VAL A 4 -9.53 1.01 9.28
N LEU A 5 -10.49 1.22 8.37
CA LEU A 5 -10.72 0.34 7.23
C LEU A 5 -10.02 0.88 6.00
N VAL A 6 -9.38 -0.01 5.25
CA VAL A 6 -8.79 0.27 3.94
C VAL A 6 -9.42 -0.64 2.89
N SER A 7 -9.58 -0.11 1.68
CA SER A 7 -10.10 -0.82 0.52
C SER A 7 -8.97 -1.55 -0.21
N GLU A 8 -9.34 -2.51 -1.07
CA GLU A 8 -8.36 -3.25 -1.88
C GLU A 8 -7.53 -2.33 -2.78
N ALA A 9 -8.16 -1.32 -3.41
CA ALA A 9 -7.44 -0.34 -4.24
C ALA A 9 -6.40 0.47 -3.44
N GLU A 10 -6.70 0.84 -2.19
CA GLU A 10 -5.73 1.53 -1.31
C GLU A 10 -4.59 0.59 -0.90
N ILE A 11 -4.88 -0.71 -0.69
CA ILE A 11 -3.87 -1.73 -0.41
C ILE A 11 -2.94 -1.90 -1.60
N GLU A 12 -3.49 -2.02 -2.82
CA GLU A 12 -2.71 -2.12 -4.06
C GLU A 12 -1.78 -0.91 -4.21
N LEU A 13 -2.30 0.31 -4.05
CA LEU A 13 -1.48 1.52 -4.10
C LEU A 13 -0.34 1.50 -3.08
N ALA A 14 -0.58 0.99 -1.87
CA ALA A 14 0.46 0.86 -0.85
C ALA A 14 1.51 -0.20 -1.21
N ILE A 15 1.09 -1.34 -1.78
CA ILE A 15 2.01 -2.37 -2.29
C ILE A 15 2.91 -1.77 -3.38
N LYS A 16 2.32 -1.02 -4.33
CA LYS A 16 3.06 -0.29 -5.37
C LYS A 16 4.11 0.62 -4.77
N ASP A 17 3.71 1.47 -3.82
CA ASP A 17 4.60 2.48 -3.24
C ASP A 17 5.75 1.83 -2.48
N LEU A 18 5.48 0.76 -1.73
CA LEU A 18 6.50 -0.06 -1.06
C LEU A 18 7.47 -0.69 -2.08
N ILE A 19 6.97 -1.31 -3.15
CA ILE A 19 7.84 -1.90 -4.17
C ILE A 19 8.67 -0.83 -4.88
N GLN A 20 8.07 0.29 -5.28
CA GLN A 20 8.75 1.31 -6.08
C GLN A 20 9.78 2.09 -5.26
N ARG A 21 9.43 2.51 -4.04
CA ARG A 21 10.27 3.39 -3.23
C ARG A 21 11.24 2.65 -2.32
N THR A 22 10.84 1.50 -1.78
CA THR A 22 11.63 0.79 -0.76
C THR A 22 12.17 -0.55 -1.25
N LYS A 23 11.73 -1.02 -2.43
CA LYS A 23 12.07 -2.33 -2.99
C LYS A 23 11.60 -3.50 -2.09
N ILE A 24 10.63 -3.24 -1.23
CA ILE A 24 10.03 -4.27 -0.37
C ILE A 24 8.86 -4.90 -1.10
N VAL A 25 8.90 -6.23 -1.22
CA VAL A 25 7.79 -7.05 -1.67
C VAL A 25 6.97 -7.47 -0.46
N VAL A 26 5.66 -7.28 -0.52
CA VAL A 26 4.75 -7.35 0.64
C VAL A 26 3.42 -7.99 0.25
N GLU A 27 2.78 -8.70 1.19
CA GLU A 27 1.41 -9.17 1.03
C GLU A 27 0.38 -8.08 1.41
N GLY A 28 -0.89 -8.25 1.04
CA GLY A 28 -1.93 -7.26 1.34
C GLY A 28 -2.05 -6.89 2.82
N ALA A 29 -1.99 -7.89 3.72
CA ALA A 29 -2.01 -7.65 5.17
C ALA A 29 -0.79 -6.85 5.66
N GLY A 30 0.39 -7.09 5.07
CA GLY A 30 1.62 -6.40 5.39
C GLY A 30 1.63 -4.94 4.94
N ALA A 31 0.76 -4.55 4.01
CA ALA A 31 0.67 -3.18 3.48
C ALA A 31 -0.40 -2.31 4.17
N LEU A 32 -1.25 -2.86 5.05
CA LEU A 32 -2.44 -2.17 5.60
C LEU A 32 -2.13 -0.84 6.29
N THR A 33 -1.07 -0.79 7.08
CA THR A 33 -0.63 0.41 7.82
C THR A 33 -0.18 1.51 6.87
N THR A 34 0.58 1.14 5.84
CA THR A 34 1.00 2.05 4.78
C THR A 34 -0.18 2.53 3.94
N ALA A 35 -1.15 1.64 3.63
CA ALA A 35 -2.37 2.00 2.93
C ALA A 35 -3.20 3.04 3.68
N ALA A 36 -3.37 2.87 5.00
CA ALA A 36 -4.11 3.83 5.81
C ALA A 36 -3.46 5.22 5.83
N ILE A 37 -2.12 5.28 5.85
CA ILE A 37 -1.36 6.53 5.80
C ILE A 37 -1.48 7.17 4.41
N LEU A 38 -1.25 6.43 3.33
CA LEU A 38 -1.30 6.97 1.97
C LEU A 38 -2.70 7.41 1.55
N ALA A 39 -3.74 6.75 2.07
CA ALA A 39 -5.14 7.14 1.86
C ALA A 39 -5.59 8.35 2.70
N GLY A 40 -4.71 8.91 3.55
CA GLY A 40 -5.02 10.05 4.41
C GLY A 40 -6.01 9.76 5.55
N LYS A 41 -6.35 8.48 5.77
CA LYS A 41 -7.37 8.04 6.75
C LYS A 41 -6.94 8.21 8.21
N VAL A 42 -5.67 8.48 8.44
CA VAL A 42 -5.08 8.69 9.76
C VAL A 42 -4.39 10.04 9.90
N ASP A 43 -4.66 10.99 9.00
CA ASP A 43 -3.98 12.30 8.96
C ASP A 43 -4.09 13.06 10.29
N GLU A 44 -5.23 12.97 10.97
CA GLU A 44 -5.43 13.57 12.30
C GLU A 44 -4.40 13.08 13.34
N TYR A 45 -3.87 11.87 13.16
CA TYR A 45 -2.87 11.27 14.04
C TYR A 45 -1.43 11.49 13.54
N VAL A 46 -1.19 11.49 12.22
CA VAL A 46 0.15 11.36 11.64
C VAL A 46 0.74 12.64 11.06
N LYS A 47 -0.07 13.63 10.71
CA LYS A 47 0.40 14.85 10.04
C LYS A 47 1.40 15.62 10.91
N ASP A 48 2.48 16.09 10.28
CA ASP A 48 3.60 16.83 10.91
C ASP A 48 4.29 16.09 12.06
N LYS A 49 4.16 14.76 12.13
CA LYS A 49 4.83 13.91 13.11
C LYS A 49 5.78 12.92 12.45
N LYS A 50 6.75 12.45 13.23
CA LYS A 50 7.57 11.29 12.85
C LYS A 50 6.79 10.02 13.16
N VAL A 51 6.44 9.27 12.12
CA VAL A 51 5.59 8.09 12.22
C VAL A 51 6.32 6.89 11.65
N VAL A 52 6.07 5.71 12.23
CA VAL A 52 6.57 4.43 11.74
C VAL A 52 5.37 3.61 11.27
N SER A 53 5.44 3.14 10.03
CA SER A 53 4.54 2.12 9.49
C SER A 53 5.17 0.74 9.68
N ILE A 54 4.41 -0.22 10.19
CA ILE A 54 4.87 -1.61 10.33
C ILE A 54 4.50 -2.37 9.06
N VAL A 55 5.52 -2.83 8.33
CA VAL A 55 5.36 -3.79 7.24
C VAL A 55 5.48 -5.20 7.82
N SER A 56 4.35 -5.88 8.04
CA SER A 56 4.32 -7.08 8.90
C SER A 56 4.60 -8.41 8.21
N GLY A 57 4.49 -8.49 6.87
CA GLY A 57 4.61 -9.76 6.15
C GLY A 57 4.84 -9.61 4.66
N GLY A 58 5.62 -10.52 4.08
CA GLY A 58 6.00 -10.53 2.66
C GLY A 58 5.93 -11.93 2.04
N ASN A 59 5.10 -12.81 2.60
CA ASN A 59 4.90 -14.15 2.06
C ASN A 59 3.94 -14.09 0.85
N VAL A 60 4.45 -13.61 -0.28
CA VAL A 60 3.67 -13.38 -1.49
C VAL A 60 4.38 -14.00 -2.70
N ASP A 61 3.59 -14.59 -3.59
CA ASP A 61 4.07 -15.16 -4.85
C ASP A 61 4.28 -14.05 -5.89
N LEU A 62 5.28 -14.22 -6.75
CA LEU A 62 5.58 -13.31 -7.84
C LEU A 62 4.40 -13.18 -8.82
N ALA A 63 3.64 -14.25 -9.07
CA ALA A 63 2.44 -14.17 -9.92
C ALA A 63 1.42 -13.15 -9.38
N ARG A 64 1.27 -13.08 -8.05
CA ARG A 64 0.36 -12.10 -7.43
C ARG A 64 0.89 -10.67 -7.52
N ILE A 65 2.22 -10.51 -7.52
CA ILE A 65 2.84 -9.20 -7.74
C ILE A 65 2.69 -8.77 -9.20
N GLU A 66 2.80 -9.70 -10.15
CA GLU A 66 2.57 -9.44 -11.58
C GLU A 66 1.16 -8.91 -11.83
N ASP A 67 0.12 -9.58 -11.30
CA ASP A 67 -1.28 -9.13 -11.41
C ASP A 67 -1.47 -7.69 -10.90
N ILE A 68 -0.90 -7.40 -9.73
CA ILE A 68 -0.97 -6.07 -9.11
C ILE A 68 -0.22 -5.03 -9.96
N VAL A 69 0.93 -5.38 -10.53
CA VAL A 69 1.70 -4.50 -11.42
C VAL A 69 0.94 -4.21 -12.71
N ASP A 70 0.30 -5.21 -13.30
CA ASP A 70 -0.48 -5.07 -14.53
C ASP A 70 -1.69 -4.14 -14.33
N HIS A 71 -2.39 -4.24 -13.19
CA HIS A 71 -3.44 -3.28 -12.85
C HIS A 71 -2.95 -1.83 -12.89
N PHE A 72 -1.71 -1.56 -12.46
CA PHE A 72 -1.15 -0.21 -12.51
C PHE A 72 -0.72 0.23 -13.90
N LEU A 73 -0.21 -0.68 -14.74
CA LEU A 73 0.20 -0.33 -16.10
C LEU A 73 -1.02 0.11 -16.91
N ILE A 74 -2.14 -0.60 -16.79
CA ILE A 74 -3.41 -0.25 -17.44
C ILE A 74 -3.93 1.09 -16.92
N ALA A 75 -3.93 1.32 -15.61
CA ALA A 75 -4.42 2.57 -15.03
C ALA A 75 -3.62 3.82 -15.49
N ASN A 76 -2.29 3.70 -15.68
CA ASN A 76 -1.49 4.83 -16.15
C ASN A 76 -1.65 5.11 -17.65
N ASP A 77 -2.12 4.13 -18.43
CA ASP A 77 -2.42 4.29 -19.86
C ASP A 77 -3.77 4.97 -20.08
N GLU A 78 -4.73 4.85 -19.15
CA GLU A 78 -6.03 5.54 -19.20
C GLU A 78 -5.98 7.00 -18.71
N GLU A 79 -4.95 7.38 -17.94
CA GLU A 79 -4.72 8.76 -17.49
C GLU A 79 -3.90 9.62 -18.50
N GLN A 80 -3.48 9.07 -19.64
CA GLN A 80 -2.82 9.79 -20.75
C GLN A 80 -3.79 10.15 -21.88
#